data_AF-A0A2N0KI23-F1
#
_entry.id   AF-A0A2N0KI23-F1
#
_cell.length_a   1.000
_cell.length_b   1.000
_cell.length_c   1.000
_cell.angle_alpha   90.00
_cell.angle_beta   90.00
_cell.angle_gamma   90.00
#
_symmetry.space_group_name_H-M   'P 1'
#
loop_
_entity.id
_entity.type
_entity.pdbx_description
1 polymer ?
#
loop_
_entity_poly.entity_id
_entity_poly.type
_entity_poly.pdbx_seq_one_letter_code
_entity_poly.pdbx_strand_id
1 'polypeptide(L)'
;MQLCNQLTNAVRSQFVARWVSYWVIALALLIGIACVQAAPTQLPTPTPTPIPTPTPTAPLIVESGLDFNADPDPEKLIQMLRLIDRLPESYSRMVVVDMKGLAETSALEQAVDLGELGLPPMIQPLLTYALDMMVLAVPDDGNGTVVIFQGGVDLEALVELARSLGMSIAAEPEIYQGHRMWSGQLFGFTALSLAELGGNLGVIAQGPITDHSVAEQLVKGVLDVDVAIAPTSVLLGGPVFRSLVGELPSGPVTVLADECRSLASLYSDVTFVGCASSAMTVIEANEEQAVAHLVLGFVTEVQAEASLPLLRGGLSNSELQLEDIALRLEGVLLKARVVGNTQEILAALRGED
;
A
#
# COMPACT_ATOMS: atom_id res chain seq x y z
N MET A 1 39.52 10.21 53.81
CA MET A 1 40.27 9.07 53.24
C MET A 1 39.55 8.66 51.95
N GLN A 2 39.68 9.28 50.77
CA GLN A 2 40.88 9.70 50.04
C GLN A 2 42.04 8.72 50.19
N LEU A 3 42.40 8.11 49.06
CA LEU A 3 43.45 7.11 48.85
C LEU A 3 43.18 5.70 49.42
N CYS A 4 42.22 4.98 48.83
CA CYS A 4 42.36 3.53 48.63
C CYS A 4 41.36 2.99 47.60
N ASN A 5 41.27 3.63 46.41
CA ASN A 5 40.45 3.10 45.30
C ASN A 5 41.05 3.43 43.91
N GLN A 6 42.37 3.60 43.85
CA GLN A 6 43.13 3.93 42.63
C GLN A 6 44.29 2.95 42.46
N LEU A 7 44.00 1.63 42.43
CA LEU A 7 45.01 0.60 42.14
C LEU A 7 44.44 -0.67 41.44
N THR A 8 43.30 -0.58 40.77
CA THR A 8 42.77 -1.68 39.93
C THR A 8 42.42 -1.28 38.49
N ASN A 9 42.82 -0.07 38.07
CA ASN A 9 42.71 0.39 36.68
C ASN A 9 43.95 0.06 35.80
N ALA A 10 44.85 -0.80 36.26
CA ALA A 10 46.08 -1.17 35.53
C ALA A 10 46.19 -2.64 35.11
N VAL A 11 45.16 -3.48 35.34
CA VAL A 11 45.25 -4.93 35.01
C VAL A 11 44.09 -5.45 34.14
N ARG A 12 43.10 -4.60 33.78
CA ARG A 12 41.95 -5.02 32.96
C ARG A 12 41.85 -4.40 31.57
N SER A 13 42.91 -3.74 31.10
CA SER A 13 43.02 -3.25 29.71
C SER A 13 44.06 -4.01 28.86
N GLN A 14 44.55 -5.16 29.33
CA GLN A 14 45.51 -5.99 28.58
C GLN A 14 44.99 -7.37 28.14
N PHE A 15 43.70 -7.67 28.38
CA PHE A 15 43.14 -9.00 28.06
C PHE A 15 42.15 -9.05 26.88
N VAL A 16 41.75 -7.91 26.30
CA VAL A 16 40.83 -7.89 25.14
C VAL A 16 41.53 -7.48 23.84
N ALA A 17 42.76 -6.97 23.91
CA ALA A 17 43.51 -6.50 22.73
C ALA A 17 44.42 -7.56 22.06
N ARG A 18 44.40 -8.83 22.49
CA ARG A 18 45.22 -9.91 21.90
C ARG A 18 44.44 -10.92 21.05
N TRP A 19 43.11 -10.84 21.00
CA TRP A 19 42.28 -11.79 20.24
C TRP A 19 41.85 -11.31 18.85
N VAL A 20 41.98 -10.02 18.55
CA VAL A 20 41.59 -9.44 17.24
C VAL A 20 42.75 -9.44 16.24
N SER A 21 44.01 -9.58 16.69
CA SER A 21 45.20 -9.47 15.84
C SER A 21 45.61 -10.76 15.13
N TYR A 22 45.03 -11.92 15.48
CA TYR A 22 45.39 -13.21 14.86
C TYR A 22 44.56 -13.53 13.60
N TRP A 23 43.35 -12.99 13.45
CA TRP A 23 42.49 -13.24 12.28
C TRP A 23 42.84 -12.36 11.08
N VAL A 24 43.36 -11.15 11.30
CA VAL A 24 43.73 -10.22 10.22
C VAL A 24 45.04 -10.64 9.52
N ILE A 25 45.94 -11.36 10.20
CA ILE A 25 47.20 -11.83 9.60
C ILE A 25 47.01 -13.17 8.86
N ALA A 26 46.04 -14.00 9.26
CA ALA A 26 45.71 -15.24 8.54
C ALA A 26 45.02 -14.98 7.19
N LEU A 27 44.25 -13.89 7.05
CA LEU A 27 43.59 -13.53 5.79
C LEU A 27 44.54 -12.85 4.79
N ALA A 28 45.62 -12.22 5.26
CA ALA A 28 46.60 -11.56 4.40
C ALA A 28 47.69 -12.49 3.84
N LEU A 29 47.80 -13.74 4.34
CA LEU A 29 48.85 -14.70 3.94
C LEU A 29 48.40 -15.74 2.89
N LEU A 30 47.14 -15.66 2.43
CA LEU A 30 46.60 -16.51 1.34
C LEU A 30 46.66 -15.84 -0.05
N ILE A 31 47.14 -14.60 -0.14
CA ILE A 31 47.35 -13.89 -1.41
C ILE A 31 48.85 -13.80 -1.67
N GLY A 32 49.45 -14.94 -2.03
CA GLY A 32 50.85 -14.97 -2.39
C GLY A 32 51.29 -16.37 -2.77
N ILE A 33 51.84 -16.50 -3.97
CA ILE A 33 52.57 -17.64 -4.52
C ILE A 33 51.70 -18.63 -5.31
N ALA A 34 51.51 -18.32 -6.59
CA ALA A 34 51.68 -19.28 -7.68
C ALA A 34 51.87 -18.51 -9.01
N CYS A 35 53.03 -17.86 -9.17
CA CYS A 35 53.51 -17.52 -10.50
C CYS A 35 54.42 -18.67 -10.95
N VAL A 36 53.85 -19.61 -11.72
CA VAL A 36 54.64 -20.60 -12.48
C VAL A 36 54.53 -20.19 -13.94
N GLN A 37 55.67 -19.77 -14.51
CA GLN A 37 55.83 -19.55 -15.94
C GLN A 37 55.63 -20.87 -16.69
N ALA A 38 54.48 -21.02 -17.33
CA ALA A 38 54.29 -22.00 -18.40
C ALA A 38 54.74 -21.37 -19.73
N ALA A 39 55.59 -22.10 -20.47
CA ALA A 39 56.01 -21.73 -21.81
C ALA A 39 54.82 -21.61 -22.77
N PRO A 40 54.84 -20.72 -23.78
CA PRO A 40 53.70 -20.52 -24.66
C PRO A 40 53.63 -21.65 -25.69
N THR A 41 52.72 -22.59 -25.47
CA THR A 41 52.20 -23.45 -26.54
C THR A 41 51.21 -22.62 -27.35
N GLN A 42 51.48 -22.40 -28.64
CA GLN A 42 50.56 -21.69 -29.52
C GLN A 42 49.25 -22.48 -29.66
N LEU A 43 48.19 -21.99 -29.00
CA LEU A 43 46.82 -22.44 -29.18
C LEU A 43 46.23 -21.67 -30.37
N PRO A 44 45.48 -22.32 -31.30
CA PRO A 44 44.85 -21.61 -32.41
C PRO A 44 43.93 -20.50 -31.87
N THR A 45 44.12 -19.29 -32.38
CA THR A 45 43.26 -18.14 -32.09
C THR A 45 41.82 -18.49 -32.45
N PRO A 46 40.87 -18.50 -31.50
CA PRO A 46 39.46 -18.61 -31.85
C PRO A 46 39.06 -17.33 -32.57
N THR A 47 38.54 -17.47 -33.79
CA THR A 47 37.87 -16.39 -34.51
C THR A 47 36.78 -15.81 -33.60
N PRO A 48 36.77 -14.49 -33.32
CA PRO A 48 35.69 -13.88 -32.55
C PRO A 48 34.35 -14.22 -33.19
N THR A 49 33.55 -15.02 -32.49
CA THR A 49 32.13 -15.14 -32.79
C THR A 49 31.50 -13.78 -32.46
N PRO A 50 30.71 -13.17 -33.36
CA PRO A 50 30.04 -11.92 -33.04
C PRO A 50 29.23 -12.11 -31.76
N ILE A 51 29.49 -11.28 -30.75
CA ILE A 51 28.58 -11.13 -29.61
C ILE A 51 27.27 -10.66 -30.22
N PRO A 52 26.15 -11.40 -30.06
CA PRO A 52 24.88 -10.88 -30.49
C PRO A 52 24.63 -9.59 -29.71
N THR A 53 24.49 -8.49 -30.43
CA THR A 53 23.89 -7.25 -29.91
C THR A 53 22.65 -7.65 -29.11
N PRO A 54 22.43 -7.14 -27.88
CA PRO A 54 21.18 -7.40 -27.18
C PRO A 54 20.09 -6.81 -28.07
N THR A 55 19.35 -7.68 -28.76
CA THR A 55 18.08 -7.31 -29.35
C THR A 55 17.24 -6.83 -28.18
N PRO A 56 16.67 -5.62 -28.19
CA PRO A 56 15.67 -5.26 -27.20
C PRO A 56 14.61 -6.36 -27.23
N THR A 57 14.55 -7.14 -26.16
CA THR A 57 13.49 -8.13 -25.95
C THR A 57 12.21 -7.31 -25.95
N ALA A 58 11.42 -7.43 -27.03
CA ALA A 58 10.05 -6.96 -26.99
C ALA A 58 9.40 -7.60 -25.76
N PRO A 59 8.60 -6.85 -24.95
CA PRO A 59 8.00 -7.40 -23.75
C PRO A 59 7.35 -8.74 -24.08
N LEU A 60 7.68 -9.77 -23.31
CA LEU A 60 7.06 -11.07 -23.42
C LEU A 60 5.61 -10.93 -22.96
N ILE A 61 4.72 -10.62 -23.91
CA ILE A 61 3.27 -10.64 -23.73
C ILE A 61 2.87 -12.12 -23.68
N VAL A 62 2.69 -12.66 -22.48
CA VAL A 62 1.95 -13.92 -22.30
C VAL A 62 0.47 -13.53 -22.23
N GLU A 63 -0.11 -13.25 -23.40
CA GLU A 63 -1.54 -13.04 -23.52
C GLU A 63 -2.25 -14.40 -23.52
N SER A 64 -3.04 -14.63 -22.48
CA SER A 64 -4.07 -15.64 -22.45
C SER A 64 -5.25 -15.01 -21.72
N GLY A 65 -6.32 -14.68 -22.45
CA GLY A 65 -7.52 -14.01 -21.94
C GLY A 65 -7.88 -12.73 -22.71
N LEU A 66 -9.17 -12.57 -23.04
CA LEU A 66 -9.73 -11.38 -23.72
C LEU A 66 -9.65 -10.15 -22.80
N ASP A 67 -9.18 -9.03 -23.35
CA ASP A 67 -9.05 -7.67 -22.81
C ASP A 67 -8.54 -7.53 -21.36
N PHE A 68 -7.22 -7.37 -21.22
CA PHE A 68 -6.60 -6.65 -20.09
C PHE A 68 -7.05 -5.19 -20.01
N ASN A 69 -7.66 -4.67 -21.08
CA ASN A 69 -7.83 -3.24 -21.38
C ASN A 69 -9.17 -2.68 -20.89
N ALA A 70 -9.45 -2.75 -19.60
CA ALA A 70 -10.36 -1.77 -19.02
C ALA A 70 -9.48 -0.55 -18.65
N ASP A 71 -9.50 0.48 -19.48
CA ASP A 71 -8.87 1.76 -19.14
C ASP A 71 -9.57 2.35 -17.90
N PRO A 72 -8.86 3.11 -17.04
CA PRO A 72 -9.52 3.85 -15.98
C PRO A 72 -10.56 4.81 -16.56
N ASP A 73 -11.73 4.87 -15.91
CA ASP A 73 -12.67 5.96 -16.13
C ASP A 73 -12.00 7.27 -15.69
N PRO A 74 -11.85 8.26 -16.59
CA PRO A 74 -11.13 9.48 -16.28
C PRO A 74 -11.81 10.32 -15.20
N GLU A 75 -13.14 10.30 -15.11
CA GLU A 75 -13.88 11.04 -14.09
C GLU A 75 -13.70 10.39 -12.72
N LYS A 76 -13.81 9.06 -12.64
CA LYS A 76 -13.58 8.32 -11.38
C LYS A 76 -12.13 8.43 -10.91
N LEU A 77 -11.16 8.35 -11.83
CA LEU A 77 -9.75 8.53 -11.52
C LEU A 77 -9.47 9.92 -10.94
N ILE A 78 -10.02 10.99 -11.53
CA ILE A 78 -9.87 12.35 -11.00
C ILE A 78 -10.50 12.49 -9.60
N GLN A 79 -11.66 11.85 -9.36
CA GLN A 79 -12.30 11.86 -8.04
C GLN A 79 -11.44 11.14 -6.99
N MET A 80 -10.92 9.96 -7.32
CA MET A 80 -10.04 9.20 -6.45
C MET A 80 -8.76 9.99 -6.12
N LEU A 81 -8.09 10.54 -7.13
CA LEU A 81 -6.88 11.35 -6.94
C LEU A 81 -7.16 12.58 -6.07
N ARG A 82 -8.30 13.24 -6.23
CA ARG A 82 -8.69 14.38 -5.38
C ARG A 82 -8.78 14.01 -3.90
N LEU A 83 -9.26 12.80 -3.58
CA LEU A 83 -9.34 12.31 -2.20
C LEU A 83 -7.97 11.90 -1.66
N ILE A 84 -7.18 11.20 -2.48
CA ILE A 84 -5.82 10.76 -2.10
C ILE A 84 -4.90 11.96 -1.88
N ASP A 85 -4.99 13.00 -2.72
CA ASP A 85 -4.21 14.25 -2.62
C ASP A 85 -4.44 15.02 -1.30
N ARG A 86 -5.43 14.63 -0.50
CA ARG A 86 -5.70 15.20 0.83
C ARG A 86 -5.00 14.46 1.97
N LEU A 87 -4.46 13.27 1.70
CA LEU A 87 -3.76 12.50 2.73
C LEU A 87 -2.31 13.00 2.86
N PRO A 88 -1.76 13.04 4.08
CA PRO A 88 -0.32 13.15 4.30
C PRO A 88 0.45 11.97 3.69
N GLU A 89 1.78 12.08 3.63
CA GLU A 89 2.66 11.08 3.00
C GLU A 89 2.77 9.76 3.77
N SER A 90 2.37 9.75 5.05
CA SER A 90 2.66 8.72 6.04
C SER A 90 1.57 7.64 6.14
N TYR A 91 1.08 7.13 5.01
CA TYR A 91 -0.03 6.16 4.97
C TYR A 91 0.27 4.93 4.12
N SER A 92 0.69 3.84 4.73
CA SER A 92 1.10 2.61 4.04
C SER A 92 0.03 1.96 3.16
N ARG A 93 -1.26 2.13 3.51
CA ARG A 93 -2.36 1.46 2.82
C ARG A 93 -3.60 2.32 2.73
N MET A 94 -4.25 2.25 1.58
CA MET A 94 -5.51 2.91 1.28
C MET A 94 -6.50 1.94 0.64
N VAL A 95 -7.78 2.07 0.99
CA VAL A 95 -8.90 1.39 0.35
C VAL A 95 -9.86 2.46 -0.16
N VAL A 96 -9.96 2.55 -1.47
CA VAL A 96 -10.89 3.42 -2.19
C VAL A 96 -12.15 2.63 -2.48
N VAL A 97 -13.30 3.20 -2.14
CA VAL A 97 -14.62 2.61 -2.41
C VAL A 97 -15.46 3.62 -3.17
N ASP A 98 -15.83 3.28 -4.40
CA ASP A 98 -16.85 3.98 -5.18
C ASP A 98 -18.21 3.42 -4.75
N MET A 99 -18.89 4.17 -3.88
CA MET A 99 -20.13 3.75 -3.25
C MET A 99 -21.26 3.59 -4.26
N LYS A 100 -21.26 4.44 -5.30
CA LYS A 100 -22.23 4.35 -6.38
C LYS A 100 -21.97 3.10 -7.22
N GLY A 101 -20.72 2.87 -7.60
CA GLY A 101 -20.32 1.66 -8.31
C GLY A 101 -20.64 0.39 -7.52
N LEU A 102 -20.42 0.42 -6.19
CA LEU A 102 -20.68 -0.72 -5.32
C LEU A 102 -22.19 -1.04 -5.23
N ALA A 103 -23.04 -0.02 -5.09
CA ALA A 103 -24.50 -0.18 -5.05
C ALA A 103 -25.10 -0.65 -6.38
N GLU A 104 -24.40 -0.49 -7.50
CA GLU A 104 -24.79 -1.01 -8.81
C GLU A 104 -24.41 -2.50 -8.98
N THR A 105 -23.59 -3.06 -8.08
CA THR A 105 -23.04 -4.43 -8.12
C THR A 105 -23.51 -5.26 -6.92
N SER A 106 -24.61 -6.01 -7.07
CA SER A 106 -25.28 -6.67 -5.95
C SER A 106 -24.42 -7.73 -5.25
N ALA A 107 -23.54 -8.43 -5.99
CA ALA A 107 -22.64 -9.43 -5.43
C ALA A 107 -21.55 -8.79 -4.58
N LEU A 108 -20.97 -7.68 -5.06
CA LEU A 108 -19.93 -6.95 -4.33
C LEU A 108 -20.52 -6.18 -3.14
N GLU A 109 -21.69 -5.56 -3.29
CA GLU A 109 -22.38 -4.89 -2.18
C GLU A 109 -22.62 -5.86 -1.00
N GLN A 110 -23.04 -7.09 -1.29
CA GLN A 110 -23.27 -8.11 -0.27
C GLN A 110 -21.98 -8.68 0.34
N ALA A 111 -20.89 -8.67 -0.43
CA ALA A 111 -19.63 -9.30 -0.04
C ALA A 111 -18.66 -8.33 0.66
N VAL A 112 -18.82 -7.03 0.42
CA VAL A 112 -17.97 -5.99 1.02
C VAL A 112 -18.51 -5.65 2.41
N ASP A 113 -17.88 -6.22 3.45
CA ASP A 113 -18.05 -5.72 4.81
C ASP A 113 -17.10 -4.55 5.05
N LEU A 114 -17.67 -3.35 4.99
CA LEU A 114 -16.97 -2.10 5.24
C LEU A 114 -16.31 -2.08 6.63
N GLY A 115 -16.89 -2.75 7.62
CA GLY A 115 -16.32 -2.86 8.97
C GLY A 115 -15.08 -3.73 9.00
N GLU A 116 -15.08 -4.83 8.25
CA GLU A 116 -13.89 -5.66 8.07
C GLU A 116 -12.80 -4.96 7.26
N LEU A 117 -13.18 -4.05 6.36
CA LEU A 117 -12.23 -3.17 5.69
C LEU A 117 -11.63 -2.11 6.62
N GLY A 118 -12.09 -2.00 7.87
CA GLY A 118 -11.59 -1.04 8.86
C GLY A 118 -12.43 0.24 8.95
N LEU A 119 -13.61 0.29 8.33
CA LEU A 119 -14.51 1.42 8.49
C LEU A 119 -15.17 1.37 9.87
N PRO A 120 -15.24 2.53 10.55
CA PRO A 120 -15.99 2.68 11.77
C PRO A 120 -17.43 2.17 11.61
N PRO A 121 -17.94 1.29 12.49
CA PRO A 121 -19.31 0.78 12.40
C PRO A 121 -20.37 1.88 12.39
N MET A 122 -20.05 3.04 12.97
CA MET A 122 -20.92 4.22 12.98
C MET A 122 -21.07 4.90 11.63
N ILE A 123 -20.08 4.76 10.75
CA ILE A 123 -20.09 5.41 9.45
C ILE A 123 -20.98 4.58 8.50
N GLN A 124 -20.97 3.25 8.60
CA GLN A 124 -21.72 2.35 7.71
C GLN A 124 -23.18 2.74 7.42
N PRO A 125 -24.04 3.07 8.40
CA PRO A 125 -25.44 3.43 8.14
C PRO A 125 -25.60 4.76 7.39
N LEU A 126 -24.57 5.62 7.40
CA LEU A 126 -24.54 6.92 6.73
C LEU A 126 -23.96 6.81 5.32
N LEU A 127 -23.12 5.80 5.08
CA LEU A 127 -22.42 5.58 3.81
C LEU A 127 -23.37 5.17 2.69
N THR A 128 -24.40 4.39 2.99
CA THR A 128 -25.11 3.60 1.96
C THR A 128 -25.83 4.45 0.91
N TYR A 129 -26.14 5.73 1.19
CA TYR A 129 -26.92 6.57 0.25
C TYR A 129 -26.45 8.01 0.06
N ALA A 130 -25.50 8.50 0.87
CA ALA A 130 -25.09 9.91 0.84
C ALA A 130 -23.70 10.14 0.25
N LEU A 131 -22.90 9.09 0.11
CA LEU A 131 -21.54 9.17 -0.41
C LEU A 131 -21.46 8.76 -1.87
N ASP A 132 -20.61 9.46 -2.61
CA ASP A 132 -20.19 9.07 -3.96
C ASP A 132 -18.97 8.16 -3.88
N MET A 133 -17.94 8.59 -3.14
CA MET A 133 -16.65 7.89 -3.03
C MET A 133 -16.02 8.16 -1.68
N MET A 134 -15.26 7.18 -1.17
CA MET A 134 -14.45 7.34 0.03
C MET A 134 -13.08 6.67 -0.11
N VAL A 135 -12.12 7.18 0.65
CA VAL A 135 -10.79 6.61 0.85
C VAL A 135 -10.61 6.36 2.34
N LEU A 136 -10.51 5.10 2.71
CA LEU A 136 -10.00 4.69 4.01
C LEU A 136 -8.49 4.59 3.92
N ALA A 137 -7.76 5.20 4.84
CA ALA A 137 -6.31 5.19 4.87
C ALA A 137 -5.80 4.83 6.27
N VAL A 138 -4.78 3.98 6.31
CA VAL A 138 -4.10 3.55 7.55
C VAL A 138 -2.72 4.21 7.59
N PRO A 139 -2.38 4.94 8.66
CA PRO A 139 -1.07 5.55 8.81
C PRO A 139 0.01 4.47 9.00
N ASP A 140 1.27 4.79 8.66
CA ASP A 140 2.41 3.85 8.73
C ASP A 140 2.64 3.25 10.12
N ASP A 141 2.29 4.01 11.17
CA ASP A 141 2.44 3.57 12.56
C ASP A 141 1.28 2.69 13.05
N GLY A 142 0.25 2.50 12.21
CA GLY A 142 -0.95 1.73 12.51
C GLY A 142 -1.85 2.32 13.60
N ASN A 143 -1.56 3.53 14.08
CA ASN A 143 -2.30 4.14 15.18
C ASN A 143 -3.54 4.85 14.68
N GLY A 144 -4.58 4.07 14.41
CA GLY A 144 -5.88 4.59 14.01
C GLY A 144 -6.15 4.52 12.51
N THR A 145 -7.22 5.17 12.07
CA THR A 145 -7.68 5.15 10.68
C THR A 145 -8.23 6.51 10.28
N VAL A 146 -8.10 6.86 9.01
CA VAL A 146 -8.67 8.06 8.42
C VAL A 146 -9.59 7.69 7.27
N VAL A 147 -10.75 8.31 7.22
CA VAL A 147 -11.73 8.20 6.14
C VAL A 147 -11.93 9.58 5.55
N ILE A 148 -11.51 9.78 4.31
CA ILE A 148 -11.86 10.97 3.54
C ILE A 148 -12.97 10.58 2.58
N PHE A 149 -14.02 11.37 2.52
CA PHE A 149 -15.16 11.07 1.67
C PHE A 149 -15.60 12.26 0.83
N GLN A 150 -16.24 11.93 -0.28
CA GLN A 150 -16.99 12.84 -1.14
C GLN A 150 -18.47 12.43 -1.13
N GLY A 151 -19.36 13.37 -0.83
CA GLY A 151 -20.80 13.13 -0.82
C GLY A 151 -21.64 14.27 -0.27
N GLY A 152 -22.95 14.16 -0.40
CA GLY A 152 -23.93 15.14 0.09
C GLY A 152 -24.21 15.03 1.59
N VAL A 153 -23.17 14.83 2.42
CA VAL A 153 -23.31 14.64 3.87
C VAL A 153 -23.27 16.00 4.57
N ASP A 154 -24.31 16.29 5.35
CA ASP A 154 -24.30 17.39 6.31
C ASP A 154 -23.65 16.90 7.61
N LEU A 155 -22.43 17.39 7.86
CA LEU A 155 -21.61 16.93 8.98
C LEU A 155 -22.18 17.37 10.34
N GLU A 156 -22.90 18.49 10.37
CA GLU A 156 -23.54 19.00 11.58
C GLU A 156 -24.77 18.16 11.93
N ALA A 157 -25.60 17.84 10.93
CA ALA A 157 -26.69 16.88 11.10
C ALA A 157 -26.18 15.49 11.51
N LEU A 158 -25.01 15.07 11.01
CA LEU A 158 -24.36 13.84 11.43
C LEU A 158 -23.97 13.89 12.91
N VAL A 159 -23.34 14.97 13.38
CA VAL A 159 -22.98 15.13 14.79
C VAL A 159 -24.22 15.12 15.68
N GLU A 160 -25.30 15.77 15.27
CA GLU A 160 -26.58 15.75 16.01
C GLU A 160 -27.15 14.33 16.11
N LEU A 161 -27.18 13.60 15.00
CA LEU A 161 -27.65 12.21 14.97
C LEU A 161 -26.78 11.32 15.85
N ALA A 162 -25.45 11.42 15.74
CA ALA A 162 -24.50 10.65 16.56
C ALA A 162 -24.72 10.90 18.06
N ARG A 163 -24.92 12.16 18.46
CA ARG A 163 -25.25 12.53 19.85
C ARG A 163 -26.59 11.95 20.30
N SER A 164 -27.60 11.93 19.42
CA SER A 164 -28.90 11.32 19.71
C SER A 164 -28.82 9.81 19.96
N LEU A 165 -27.81 9.15 19.36
CA LEU A 165 -27.49 7.74 19.54
C LEU A 165 -26.59 7.48 20.78
N GLY A 166 -26.34 8.49 21.61
CA GLY A 166 -25.60 8.35 22.86
C GLY A 166 -24.08 8.52 22.73
N MET A 167 -23.58 9.00 21.59
CA MET A 167 -22.14 9.29 21.41
C MET A 167 -21.76 10.61 22.10
N SER A 168 -20.54 10.67 22.62
CA SER A 168 -20.02 11.86 23.30
C SER A 168 -19.18 12.69 22.34
N ILE A 169 -19.82 13.40 21.42
CA ILE A 169 -19.18 14.33 20.47
C ILE A 169 -19.46 15.75 20.93
N ALA A 170 -18.49 16.66 20.81
CA ALA A 170 -18.71 18.08 21.08
C ALA A 170 -19.93 18.61 20.29
N ALA A 171 -20.77 19.45 20.91
CA ALA A 171 -21.94 20.01 20.23
C ALA A 171 -21.52 21.09 19.23
N GLU A 172 -20.66 22.00 19.67
CA GLU A 172 -20.10 23.08 18.86
C GLU A 172 -18.76 22.64 18.25
N PRO A 173 -18.50 22.98 16.98
CA PRO A 173 -17.20 22.74 16.38
C PRO A 173 -16.11 23.64 16.96
N GLU A 174 -14.90 23.11 17.07
CA GLU A 174 -13.68 23.89 17.09
C GLU A 174 -13.38 24.42 15.69
N ILE A 175 -12.77 25.61 15.61
CA ILE A 175 -12.26 26.16 14.36
C ILE A 175 -10.75 25.92 14.28
N TYR A 176 -10.32 25.09 13.34
CA TYR A 176 -8.91 24.80 13.07
C TYR A 176 -8.56 25.22 11.63
N GLN A 177 -7.61 26.15 11.46
CA GLN A 177 -7.21 26.67 10.15
C GLN A 177 -8.37 27.16 9.26
N GLY A 178 -9.47 27.62 9.86
CA GLY A 178 -10.68 28.04 9.15
C GLY A 178 -11.66 26.91 8.81
N HIS A 179 -11.35 25.67 9.18
CA HIS A 179 -12.23 24.50 9.05
C HIS A 179 -12.99 24.23 10.35
N ARG A 180 -14.23 23.75 10.21
CA ARG A 180 -15.02 23.27 11.35
C ARG A 180 -14.64 21.84 11.68
N MET A 181 -14.33 21.59 12.94
CA MET A 181 -13.85 20.31 13.43
C MET A 181 -14.58 19.94 14.73
N TRP A 182 -15.00 18.69 14.84
CA TRP A 182 -15.59 18.14 16.06
C TRP A 182 -14.73 16.98 16.54
N SER A 183 -14.62 16.87 17.86
CA SER A 183 -13.91 15.75 18.49
C SER A 183 -14.81 15.14 19.57
N GLY A 184 -14.60 13.86 19.82
CA GLY A 184 -15.45 13.10 20.71
C GLY A 184 -15.01 11.67 20.91
N GLN A 185 -15.95 10.89 21.44
CA GLN A 185 -15.77 9.47 21.70
C GLN A 185 -17.00 8.69 21.26
N LEU A 186 -16.73 7.58 20.58
CA LEU A 186 -17.71 6.55 20.28
C LEU A 186 -17.79 5.57 21.46
N PHE A 187 -19.01 5.40 22.00
CA PHE A 187 -19.32 4.52 23.13
C PHE A 187 -18.45 4.72 24.37
N GLY A 188 -17.79 5.88 24.51
CA GLY A 188 -16.91 6.20 25.65
C GLY A 188 -15.54 5.53 25.62
N PHE A 189 -15.13 4.94 24.49
CA PHE A 189 -13.85 4.25 24.37
C PHE A 189 -13.07 4.68 23.14
N THR A 190 -13.69 4.73 21.95
CA THR A 190 -12.94 5.02 20.72
C THR A 190 -12.90 6.51 20.45
N ALA A 191 -11.70 7.07 20.37
CA ALA A 191 -11.49 8.46 20.02
C ALA A 191 -11.95 8.71 18.59
N LEU A 192 -12.70 9.79 18.39
CA LEU A 192 -13.25 10.17 17.09
C LEU A 192 -13.00 11.65 16.86
N SER A 193 -12.58 11.99 15.65
CA SER A 193 -12.55 13.36 15.18
C SER A 193 -13.10 13.45 13.76
N LEU A 194 -13.74 14.55 13.42
CA LEU A 194 -14.33 14.78 12.11
C LEU A 194 -14.26 16.25 11.74
N ALA A 195 -14.06 16.55 10.45
CA ALA A 195 -13.96 17.91 9.97
C ALA A 195 -14.48 18.08 8.52
N GLU A 196 -14.86 19.31 8.20
CA GLU A 196 -15.24 19.69 6.85
C GLU A 196 -14.01 20.13 6.05
N LEU A 197 -13.81 19.55 4.86
CA LEU A 197 -12.74 19.94 3.94
C LEU A 197 -13.18 21.00 2.93
N GLY A 198 -14.48 21.28 2.88
CA GLY A 198 -15.11 22.23 1.96
C GLY A 198 -15.77 21.55 0.75
N GLY A 199 -16.79 22.21 0.19
CA GLY A 199 -17.61 21.60 -0.86
C GLY A 199 -18.40 20.41 -0.33
N ASN A 200 -18.32 19.27 -1.01
CA ASN A 200 -18.93 18.00 -0.62
C ASN A 200 -17.90 17.02 0.00
N LEU A 201 -16.79 17.55 0.55
CA LEU A 201 -15.71 16.75 1.11
C LEU A 201 -15.70 16.82 2.65
N GLY A 202 -15.48 15.68 3.27
CA GLY A 202 -15.29 15.58 4.72
C GLY A 202 -14.22 14.56 5.08
N VAL A 203 -13.76 14.63 6.32
CA VAL A 203 -12.81 13.68 6.90
C VAL A 203 -13.31 13.23 8.26
N ILE A 204 -13.14 11.94 8.55
CA ILE A 204 -13.35 11.34 9.87
C ILE A 204 -12.10 10.53 10.21
N ALA A 205 -11.60 10.65 11.42
CA ALA A 205 -10.51 9.81 11.91
C ALA A 205 -10.90 9.14 13.22
N GLN A 206 -10.34 7.94 13.41
CA GLN A 206 -10.41 7.21 14.66
C GLN A 206 -9.02 7.00 15.22
N GLY A 207 -8.90 7.12 16.53
CA GLY A 207 -7.69 6.82 17.28
C GLY A 207 -7.86 5.60 18.19
N PRO A 208 -6.77 5.04 18.69
CA PRO A 208 -6.83 3.97 19.68
C PRO A 208 -7.56 4.42 20.94
N ILE A 209 -8.19 3.46 21.63
CA ILE A 209 -8.98 3.70 22.85
C ILE A 209 -8.16 4.41 23.95
N THR A 210 -6.85 4.16 23.96
CA THR A 210 -5.92 4.65 24.98
C THR A 210 -5.43 6.07 24.76
N ASP A 211 -5.52 6.61 23.53
CA ASP A 211 -5.01 7.93 23.21
C ASP A 211 -6.00 8.70 22.33
N HIS A 212 -6.72 9.60 23.00
CA HIS A 212 -7.76 10.42 22.39
C HIS A 212 -7.21 11.49 21.43
N SER A 213 -5.93 11.85 21.57
CA SER A 213 -5.33 12.91 20.77
C SER A 213 -5.00 12.45 19.35
N VAL A 214 -4.88 11.14 19.13
CA VAL A 214 -4.53 10.57 17.83
C VAL A 214 -5.57 10.90 16.76
N ALA A 215 -6.86 10.70 17.04
CA ALA A 215 -7.93 11.00 16.09
C ALA A 215 -7.92 12.48 15.67
N GLU A 216 -7.68 13.37 16.64
CA GLU A 216 -7.58 14.81 16.43
C GLU A 216 -6.37 15.16 15.55
N GLN A 217 -5.20 14.59 15.86
CA GLN A 217 -3.96 14.79 15.10
C GLN A 217 -4.08 14.28 13.66
N LEU A 218 -4.73 13.14 13.44
CA LEU A 218 -4.97 12.59 12.10
C LEU A 218 -5.83 13.54 11.26
N VAL A 219 -6.94 14.07 11.80
CA VAL A 219 -7.76 15.07 11.10
C VAL A 219 -6.98 16.35 10.84
N LYS A 220 -6.24 16.85 11.84
CA LYS A 220 -5.41 18.06 11.66
C LYS A 220 -4.35 17.85 10.58
N GLY A 221 -3.72 16.68 10.52
CA GLY A 221 -2.79 16.29 9.46
C GLY A 221 -3.40 16.41 8.06
N VAL A 222 -4.63 15.94 7.87
CA VAL A 222 -5.38 16.10 6.59
C VAL A 222 -5.70 17.56 6.30
N LEU A 223 -6.09 18.33 7.31
CA LEU A 223 -6.41 19.77 7.16
C LEU A 223 -5.18 20.62 6.85
N ASP A 224 -4.00 20.21 7.31
CA ASP A 224 -2.74 20.92 7.09
C ASP A 224 -2.15 20.66 5.68
N VAL A 225 -2.72 19.73 4.90
CA VAL A 225 -2.29 19.47 3.52
C VAL A 225 -2.69 20.62 2.59
N ASP A 226 -1.68 21.37 2.13
CA ASP A 226 -1.85 22.40 1.11
C ASP A 226 -1.96 21.79 -0.30
N VAL A 227 -3.18 21.50 -0.73
CA VAL A 227 -3.48 20.93 -2.06
C VAL A 227 -3.11 21.86 -3.22
N ALA A 228 -2.92 23.17 -2.99
CA ALA A 228 -2.47 24.07 -4.05
C ALA A 228 -0.95 23.92 -4.35
N ILE A 229 -0.18 23.42 -3.38
CA ILE A 229 1.27 23.19 -3.48
C ILE A 229 1.61 21.70 -3.53
N ALA A 230 0.69 20.82 -3.11
CA ALA A 230 0.83 19.38 -3.11
C ALA A 230 0.06 18.72 -4.26
N PRO A 231 0.30 19.03 -5.55
CA PRO A 231 -0.58 18.53 -6.59
C PRO A 231 -0.28 17.08 -6.95
N THR A 232 0.58 16.32 -6.23
CA THR A 232 0.93 14.88 -6.41
C THR A 232 2.37 14.47 -5.99
N SER A 233 3.20 15.33 -5.39
CA SER A 233 4.66 15.04 -5.28
C SER A 233 5.05 13.94 -4.28
N VAL A 234 4.20 13.55 -3.32
CA VAL A 234 4.72 12.75 -2.20
C VAL A 234 3.74 11.76 -1.56
N LEU A 235 2.64 11.44 -2.24
CA LEU A 235 1.71 10.42 -1.79
C LEU A 235 2.20 9.06 -2.29
N LEU A 236 2.80 8.31 -1.36
CA LEU A 236 3.24 6.92 -1.48
C LEU A 236 4.19 6.63 -2.65
N GLY A 237 5.49 6.60 -2.36
CA GLY A 237 6.48 5.80 -3.12
C GLY A 237 7.06 6.37 -4.42
N GLY A 238 6.67 7.57 -4.88
CA GLY A 238 7.33 8.24 -6.01
C GLY A 238 6.70 7.95 -7.39
N PRO A 239 7.41 8.17 -8.51
CA PRO A 239 6.83 8.16 -9.87
C PRO A 239 6.16 6.84 -10.26
N VAL A 240 6.55 5.74 -9.63
CA VAL A 240 5.99 4.40 -9.86
C VAL A 240 4.53 4.31 -9.40
N PHE A 241 4.17 4.92 -8.27
CA PHE A 241 2.80 4.84 -7.74
C PHE A 241 1.78 5.53 -8.64
N ARG A 242 2.11 6.71 -9.19
CA ARG A 242 1.22 7.38 -10.15
C ARG A 242 1.03 6.56 -11.43
N SER A 243 2.11 5.98 -11.92
CA SER A 243 2.05 5.09 -13.07
C SER A 243 1.15 3.89 -12.76
N LEU A 244 1.21 3.36 -11.55
CA LEU A 244 0.38 2.24 -11.12
C LEU A 244 -1.10 2.62 -11.01
N VAL A 245 -1.44 3.75 -10.38
CA VAL A 245 -2.83 4.20 -10.23
C VAL A 245 -3.47 4.53 -11.59
N GLY A 246 -2.69 5.10 -12.52
CA GLY A 246 -3.16 5.42 -13.87
C GLY A 246 -3.39 4.20 -14.78
N GLU A 247 -3.03 3.00 -14.33
CA GLU A 247 -3.13 1.76 -15.11
C GLU A 247 -4.18 0.79 -14.55
N LEU A 248 -4.84 1.17 -13.45
CA LEU A 248 -5.92 0.37 -12.86
C LEU A 248 -7.25 0.70 -13.54
N PRO A 249 -8.06 -0.31 -13.92
CA PRO A 249 -9.43 -0.04 -14.29
C PRO A 249 -10.23 0.54 -13.12
N SER A 250 -11.35 1.20 -13.43
CA SER A 250 -12.22 1.74 -12.38
C SER A 250 -13.19 0.68 -11.86
N GLY A 251 -12.82 0.00 -10.78
CA GLY A 251 -13.70 -0.88 -10.01
C GLY A 251 -14.31 -0.22 -8.77
N PRO A 252 -15.41 -0.77 -8.23
CA PRO A 252 -16.07 -0.31 -7.00
C PRO A 252 -15.19 -0.36 -5.75
N VAL A 253 -14.23 -1.28 -5.68
CA VAL A 253 -13.27 -1.38 -4.58
C VAL A 253 -11.85 -1.43 -5.14
N THR A 254 -11.00 -0.52 -4.68
CA THR A 254 -9.59 -0.43 -5.08
C THR A 254 -8.71 -0.31 -3.85
N VAL A 255 -7.72 -1.19 -3.71
CA VAL A 255 -6.70 -1.15 -2.66
C VAL A 255 -5.41 -0.61 -3.26
N LEU A 256 -4.77 0.31 -2.56
CA LEU A 256 -3.46 0.89 -2.89
C LEU A 256 -2.54 0.70 -1.69
N ALA A 257 -1.30 0.27 -1.91
CA ALA A 257 -0.32 0.09 -0.86
C ALA A 257 1.08 0.49 -1.33
N ASP A 258 1.90 0.99 -0.41
CA ASP A 258 3.31 1.32 -0.64
C ASP A 258 4.23 0.09 -0.58
N GLU A 259 3.68 -1.07 -0.25
CA GLU A 259 4.36 -2.34 -0.34
C GLU A 259 3.51 -3.37 -1.06
N CYS A 260 4.19 -4.39 -1.60
CA CYS A 260 3.47 -5.46 -2.27
C CYS A 260 2.86 -6.44 -1.28
N ARG A 261 3.48 -6.58 -0.09
CA ARG A 261 3.06 -7.54 0.93
C ARG A 261 1.59 -7.40 1.34
N SER A 262 1.03 -6.19 1.28
CA SER A 262 -0.37 -5.94 1.63
C SER A 262 -1.38 -6.74 0.81
N LEU A 263 -0.98 -7.30 -0.34
CA LEU A 263 -1.81 -8.14 -1.21
C LEU A 263 -1.27 -9.58 -1.35
N ALA A 264 -0.41 -10.02 -0.42
CA ALA A 264 0.33 -11.27 -0.59
C ALA A 264 -0.50 -12.55 -0.49
N SER A 265 -1.65 -12.47 0.19
CA SER A 265 -2.67 -13.52 0.23
C SER A 265 -3.12 -13.98 -1.16
N LEU A 266 -3.14 -13.07 -2.15
CA LEU A 266 -3.50 -13.42 -3.53
C LEU A 266 -2.48 -14.35 -4.19
N TYR A 267 -1.21 -14.24 -3.83
CA TYR A 267 -0.11 -14.90 -4.51
C TYR A 267 0.73 -15.75 -3.55
N SER A 268 0.08 -16.35 -2.53
CA SER A 268 0.67 -17.32 -1.58
C SER A 268 1.89 -16.79 -0.84
N ASP A 269 1.82 -15.56 -0.34
CA ASP A 269 2.87 -14.92 0.48
C ASP A 269 4.24 -14.82 -0.20
N VAL A 270 4.25 -14.85 -1.53
CA VAL A 270 5.47 -14.69 -2.33
C VAL A 270 6.07 -13.29 -2.10
N THR A 271 7.35 -13.23 -1.74
CA THR A 271 8.03 -11.95 -1.55
C THR A 271 8.75 -11.50 -2.82
N PHE A 272 8.60 -10.23 -3.15
CA PHE A 272 9.15 -9.63 -4.37
C PHE A 272 10.27 -8.66 -4.03
N VAL A 273 11.48 -8.94 -4.52
CA VAL A 273 12.64 -8.07 -4.30
C VAL A 273 12.51 -6.80 -5.14
N GLY A 274 12.55 -5.64 -4.49
CA GLY A 274 12.45 -4.34 -5.18
C GLY A 274 11.04 -3.95 -5.59
N CYS A 275 10.03 -4.60 -5.01
CA CYS A 275 8.63 -4.20 -5.13
C CYS A 275 8.42 -2.94 -4.26
N ALA A 276 7.95 -1.86 -4.87
CA ALA A 276 7.86 -0.53 -4.29
C ALA A 276 6.42 -0.06 -4.06
N SER A 277 5.44 -0.73 -4.65
CA SER A 277 4.02 -0.46 -4.42
C SER A 277 3.16 -1.56 -5.03
N SER A 278 1.95 -1.71 -4.53
CA SER A 278 0.95 -2.56 -5.15
C SER A 278 -0.41 -1.87 -5.18
N ALA A 279 -1.23 -2.29 -6.13
CA ALA A 279 -2.62 -1.94 -6.14
C ALA A 279 -3.46 -3.03 -6.77
N MET A 280 -4.71 -3.08 -6.34
CA MET A 280 -5.68 -3.99 -6.89
C MET A 280 -7.03 -3.32 -6.96
N THR A 281 -7.75 -3.55 -8.05
CA THR A 281 -9.16 -3.18 -8.17
C THR A 281 -9.99 -4.41 -8.48
N VAL A 282 -11.20 -4.46 -7.95
CA VAL A 282 -12.12 -5.59 -8.10
C VAL A 282 -13.37 -5.14 -8.85
N ILE A 283 -13.75 -5.89 -9.87
CA ILE A 283 -14.91 -5.64 -10.73
C ILE A 283 -15.77 -6.90 -10.76
N GLU A 284 -17.09 -6.75 -10.64
CA GLU A 284 -18.02 -7.88 -10.74
C GLU A 284 -17.98 -8.45 -12.16
N ALA A 285 -17.76 -9.76 -12.28
CA ALA A 285 -17.93 -10.48 -13.55
C ALA A 285 -19.38 -10.99 -13.67
N ASN A 286 -19.90 -11.54 -12.58
CA ASN A 286 -21.28 -11.99 -12.39
C ASN A 286 -21.56 -12.20 -10.89
N GLU A 287 -22.73 -12.76 -10.56
CA GLU A 287 -23.20 -12.93 -9.17
C GLU A 287 -22.25 -13.74 -8.26
N GLU A 288 -21.43 -14.63 -8.81
CA GLU A 288 -20.52 -15.51 -8.05
C GLU A 288 -19.04 -15.21 -8.28
N GLN A 289 -18.71 -14.48 -9.35
CA GLN A 289 -17.35 -14.26 -9.81
C GLN A 289 -16.99 -12.79 -9.90
N ALA A 290 -15.76 -12.48 -9.53
CA ALA A 290 -15.15 -11.17 -9.70
C ALA A 290 -13.86 -11.27 -10.54
N VAL A 291 -13.52 -10.15 -11.17
CA VAL A 291 -12.23 -9.94 -11.82
C VAL A 291 -11.39 -9.01 -10.93
N ALA A 292 -10.25 -9.51 -10.49
CA ALA A 292 -9.23 -8.74 -9.82
C ALA A 292 -8.17 -8.28 -10.82
N HIS A 293 -7.96 -6.97 -10.91
CA HIS A 293 -6.84 -6.39 -11.65
C HIS A 293 -5.78 -5.92 -10.66
N LEU A 294 -4.68 -6.67 -10.57
CA LEU A 294 -3.53 -6.39 -9.72
C LEU A 294 -2.43 -5.71 -10.54
N VAL A 295 -1.80 -4.69 -9.97
CA VAL A 295 -0.63 -4.00 -10.53
C VAL A 295 0.43 -3.93 -9.43
N LEU A 296 1.61 -4.48 -9.71
CA LEU A 296 2.78 -4.41 -8.85
C LEU A 296 3.82 -3.47 -9.47
N GLY A 297 4.24 -2.46 -8.72
CA GLY A 297 5.26 -1.51 -9.11
C GLY A 297 6.63 -1.87 -8.57
N PHE A 298 7.65 -1.85 -9.43
CA PHE A 298 9.02 -2.18 -9.06
C PHE A 298 9.96 -0.98 -9.21
N VAL A 299 11.08 -1.00 -8.47
CA VAL A 299 12.12 0.05 -8.58
C VAL A 299 12.81 -0.01 -9.95
N THR A 300 12.95 -1.20 -10.54
CA THR A 300 13.59 -1.39 -11.85
C THR A 300 12.87 -2.45 -12.69
N GLU A 301 12.99 -2.32 -14.02
CA GLU A 301 12.44 -3.28 -14.97
C GLU A 301 13.05 -4.68 -14.79
N VAL A 302 14.34 -4.79 -14.47
CA VAL A 302 15.01 -6.06 -14.18
C VAL A 302 14.37 -6.80 -12.99
N GLN A 303 13.96 -6.06 -11.96
CA GLN A 303 13.27 -6.63 -10.80
C GLN A 303 11.84 -7.06 -11.15
N ALA A 304 11.14 -6.30 -11.99
CA ALA A 304 9.82 -6.65 -12.48
C ALA A 304 9.87 -7.94 -13.34
N GLU A 305 10.82 -8.04 -14.28
CA GLU A 305 11.06 -9.21 -15.11
C GLU A 305 11.34 -10.47 -14.27
N ALA A 306 12.22 -10.34 -13.26
CA ALA A 306 12.56 -11.45 -12.36
C ALA A 306 11.36 -11.90 -11.51
N SER A 307 10.38 -11.03 -11.29
CA SER A 307 9.21 -11.29 -10.45
C SER A 307 8.06 -11.93 -11.22
N LEU A 308 8.01 -11.84 -12.55
CA LEU A 308 7.00 -12.47 -13.40
C LEU A 308 6.80 -13.98 -13.12
N PRO A 309 7.86 -14.84 -13.12
CA PRO A 309 7.68 -16.27 -12.83
C PRO A 309 7.26 -16.53 -11.38
N LEU A 310 7.66 -15.66 -10.44
CA LEU A 310 7.29 -15.77 -9.03
C LEU A 310 5.80 -15.46 -8.84
N LEU A 311 5.29 -14.38 -9.45
CA LEU A 311 3.87 -14.03 -9.40
C LEU A 311 3.01 -15.11 -10.07
N ARG A 312 3.44 -15.62 -11.24
CA ARG A 312 2.74 -16.73 -11.90
C ARG A 312 2.65 -17.95 -10.99
N GLY A 313 3.77 -18.32 -10.36
CA GLY A 313 3.82 -19.42 -9.41
C GLY A 313 2.94 -19.19 -8.19
N GLY A 314 2.97 -17.98 -7.62
CA GLY A 314 2.15 -17.61 -6.47
C GLY A 314 0.65 -17.71 -6.78
N LEU A 315 0.19 -17.07 -7.86
CA LEU A 315 -1.22 -17.12 -8.28
C LEU A 315 -1.67 -18.54 -8.64
N SER A 316 -0.83 -19.33 -9.32
CA SER A 316 -1.20 -20.72 -9.67
C SER A 316 -1.23 -21.68 -8.47
N ASN A 317 -0.55 -21.33 -7.37
CA ASN A 317 -0.51 -22.12 -6.14
C ASN A 317 -1.29 -21.44 -5.00
N SER A 318 -2.10 -20.43 -5.29
CA SER A 318 -2.96 -19.79 -4.29
C SER A 318 -3.97 -20.78 -3.76
N GLU A 319 -4.33 -20.63 -2.49
CA GLU A 319 -5.46 -21.38 -1.93
C GLU A 319 -6.81 -20.90 -2.50
N LEU A 320 -6.81 -19.74 -3.15
CA LEU A 320 -7.94 -19.18 -3.88
C LEU A 320 -8.26 -20.03 -5.12
N GLN A 321 -9.55 -20.26 -5.36
CA GLN A 321 -10.06 -20.96 -6.54
C GLN A 321 -10.08 -20.01 -7.74
N LEU A 322 -8.90 -19.76 -8.29
CA LEU A 322 -8.73 -18.90 -9.46
C LEU A 322 -9.03 -19.70 -10.73
N GLU A 323 -9.90 -19.14 -11.58
CA GLU A 323 -10.36 -19.77 -12.80
C GLU A 323 -9.54 -19.35 -14.03
N ASP A 324 -9.11 -18.09 -14.05
CA ASP A 324 -8.36 -17.51 -15.16
C ASP A 324 -7.30 -16.55 -14.62
N ILE A 325 -6.09 -16.62 -15.19
CA ILE A 325 -4.95 -15.79 -14.81
C ILE A 325 -4.25 -15.32 -16.07
N ALA A 326 -4.24 -14.00 -16.28
CA ALA A 326 -3.48 -13.35 -17.33
C ALA A 326 -2.41 -12.45 -16.69
N LEU A 327 -1.20 -12.43 -17.26
CA LEU A 327 -0.07 -11.64 -16.76
C LEU A 327 0.53 -10.79 -17.88
N ARG A 328 0.85 -9.53 -17.57
CA ARG A 328 1.50 -8.62 -18.51
C ARG A 328 2.58 -7.82 -17.80
N LEU A 329 3.76 -7.73 -18.43
CA LEU A 329 4.86 -6.90 -17.96
C LEU A 329 4.96 -5.65 -18.85
N GLU A 330 5.01 -4.48 -18.23
CA GLU A 330 5.12 -3.19 -18.91
C GLU A 330 6.14 -2.29 -18.16
N GLY A 331 7.39 -2.33 -18.61
CA GLY A 331 8.49 -1.61 -17.97
C GLY A 331 8.67 -2.03 -16.52
N VAL A 332 8.41 -1.11 -15.58
CA VAL A 332 8.53 -1.36 -14.14
C VAL A 332 7.24 -1.91 -13.50
N LEU A 333 6.19 -2.12 -14.28
CA LEU A 333 4.89 -2.59 -13.79
C LEU A 333 4.63 -4.03 -14.21
N LEU A 334 4.24 -4.85 -13.24
CA LEU A 334 3.74 -6.21 -13.47
C LEU A 334 2.23 -6.23 -13.20
N LYS A 335 1.45 -6.48 -14.23
CA LYS A 335 -0.01 -6.50 -14.20
C LYS A 335 -0.51 -7.94 -14.19
N ALA A 336 -1.52 -8.23 -13.39
CA ALA A 336 -2.24 -9.49 -13.39
C ALA A 336 -3.75 -9.23 -13.46
N ARG A 337 -4.43 -10.01 -14.30
CA ARG A 337 -5.89 -10.12 -14.31
C ARG A 337 -6.23 -11.51 -13.82
N VAL A 338 -7.03 -11.59 -12.77
CA VAL A 338 -7.39 -12.84 -12.11
C VAL A 338 -8.91 -12.92 -12.03
N VAL A 339 -9.49 -14.05 -12.41
CA VAL A 339 -10.92 -14.33 -12.23
C VAL A 339 -11.08 -15.42 -11.19
N GLY A 340 -12.03 -15.26 -10.29
CA GLY A 340 -12.30 -16.22 -9.23
C GLY A 340 -13.56 -15.87 -8.45
N ASN A 341 -13.83 -16.62 -7.39
CA ASN A 341 -14.99 -16.37 -6.54
C ASN A 341 -14.92 -14.99 -5.88
N THR A 342 -16.04 -14.26 -5.90
CA THR A 342 -16.12 -12.89 -5.37
C THR A 342 -15.70 -12.79 -3.90
N GLN A 343 -16.15 -13.73 -3.05
CA GLN A 343 -15.86 -13.70 -1.61
C GLN A 343 -14.38 -13.99 -1.34
N GLU A 344 -13.79 -14.95 -2.05
CA GLU A 344 -12.38 -15.31 -1.92
C GLU A 344 -11.46 -14.16 -2.37
N ILE A 345 -11.77 -13.51 -3.49
CA ILE A 345 -11.04 -12.34 -4.00
C ILE A 345 -11.12 -11.18 -3.00
N LEU A 346 -12.30 -10.89 -2.46
CA LEU A 346 -12.47 -9.83 -1.46
C LEU A 346 -11.84 -10.18 -0.11
N ALA A 347 -11.79 -11.46 0.27
CA ALA A 347 -11.05 -11.90 1.45
C ALA A 347 -9.56 -11.58 1.31
N ALA A 348 -8.99 -11.80 0.13
CA ALA A 348 -7.60 -11.47 -0.13
C ALA A 348 -7.31 -9.95 -0.03
N LEU A 349 -8.30 -9.09 -0.30
CA LEU A 349 -8.17 -7.64 -0.09
C LEU A 349 -8.02 -7.22 1.36
N ARG A 350 -8.38 -8.06 2.34
CA ARG A 350 -8.32 -7.70 3.76
C ARG A 350 -6.89 -7.66 4.26
N GLY A 351 -6.01 -8.50 3.72
CA GLY A 351 -4.64 -8.68 4.21
C GLY A 351 -4.70 -9.18 5.66
N GLU A 352 -4.77 -10.50 5.84
CA GLU A 352 -4.61 -11.07 7.18
C GLU A 352 -3.12 -10.99 7.55
N ASP A 353 -2.81 -10.19 8.58
CA ASP A 353 -1.64 -10.39 9.44
C ASP A 353 -2.01 -11.32 10.59
#